data_AF-A0A2Z6M4K1-F1
#
_entry.id   AF-A0A2Z6M4K1-F1
#
_cell.length_a   1.000
_cell.length_b   1.000
_cell.length_c   1.000
_cell.angle_alpha   90.00
_cell.angle_beta   90.00
_cell.angle_gamma   90.00
#
_symmetry.space_group_name_H-M   'P 1'
#
loop_
_entity.id
_entity.type
_entity.pdbx_description
1 polymer ?
#
loop_
_entity_poly.entity_id
_entity_poly.type
_entity_poly.pdbx_seq_one_letter_code
_entity_poly.pdbx_strand_id
1 'polypeptide(L)'
;MANDNEPAKLLLPYLQRADELQKHEPLVAYYCRLYAMERGLKIPQSDRTKTTNSLLVSLMKQLEKDKKSTQVGPEDNLYLEGFALNVFGKADKQDRAGRADLNTAKTFYAASIFFEILNQFGPVQPDLEQKQKYAAWKAADIRKALKEGRKPVAGPPAGDEDLSVPLSSPRSWDY
;
A
#
# COMPACT_ATOMS: atom_id res chain seq x y z
N MET A 1 8.31 -3.87 -27.31
CA MET A 1 8.22 -2.59 -26.58
C MET A 1 7.09 -2.74 -25.58
N ALA A 2 7.37 -2.75 -24.28
CA ALA A 2 6.31 -2.80 -23.28
C ALA A 2 5.51 -1.50 -23.40
N ASN A 3 4.19 -1.59 -23.56
CA ASN A 3 3.34 -0.42 -23.63
C ASN A 3 3.50 0.35 -22.30
N ASP A 4 3.98 1.59 -22.35
CA ASP A 4 4.25 2.36 -21.13
C ASP A 4 2.97 2.55 -20.29
N ASN A 5 1.81 2.48 -20.95
CA ASN A 5 0.48 2.53 -20.34
C ASN A 5 -0.20 1.14 -20.24
N GLU A 6 0.46 0.15 -19.64
CA GLU A 6 -0.16 -1.15 -19.33
C GLU A 6 -1.00 -1.05 -18.04
N PRO A 7 -2.36 -1.18 -18.10
CA PRO A 7 -3.23 -0.99 -16.94
C PRO A 7 -2.94 -1.95 -15.79
N ALA A 8 -2.45 -3.16 -16.09
CA ALA A 8 -2.07 -4.14 -15.09
C ALA A 8 -0.98 -3.65 -14.12
N LYS A 9 -0.19 -2.63 -14.49
CA LYS A 9 0.82 -2.01 -13.60
C LYS A 9 0.21 -1.48 -12.30
N LEU A 10 -1.05 -1.03 -12.33
CA LEU A 10 -1.77 -0.55 -11.16
C LEU A 10 -2.04 -1.65 -10.11
N LEU A 11 -2.00 -2.92 -10.52
CA LEU A 11 -2.28 -4.07 -9.66
C LEU A 11 -1.00 -4.61 -9.00
N LEU A 12 0.16 -4.33 -9.58
CA LEU A 12 1.45 -4.88 -9.16
C LEU A 12 1.78 -4.62 -7.68
N PRO A 13 1.51 -3.44 -7.08
CA PRO A 13 1.82 -3.21 -5.68
C PRO A 13 1.16 -4.23 -4.75
N TYR A 14 -0.10 -4.59 -5.00
CA TYR A 14 -0.83 -5.57 -4.19
C TYR A 14 -0.35 -7.00 -4.46
N LEU A 15 -0.10 -7.34 -5.74
CA LEU A 15 0.38 -8.68 -6.12
C LEU A 15 1.77 -8.96 -5.55
N GLN A 16 2.66 -7.97 -5.55
CA GLN A 16 3.98 -8.08 -4.91
C GLN A 16 3.87 -8.36 -3.40
N ARG A 17 2.96 -7.66 -2.70
CA ARG A 17 2.71 -7.94 -1.28
C ARG A 17 2.15 -9.33 -1.07
N ALA A 18 1.25 -9.79 -1.94
CA ALA A 18 0.71 -11.14 -1.85
C ALA A 18 1.80 -12.21 -1.98
N ASP A 19 2.71 -12.05 -2.95
CA ASP A 19 3.77 -13.03 -3.20
C ASP A 19 4.80 -13.06 -2.06
N GLU A 20 5.14 -11.90 -1.48
CA GLU A 20 6.00 -11.79 -0.29
C GLU A 20 5.39 -12.48 0.93
N LEU A 21 4.07 -12.41 1.07
CA LEU A 21 3.35 -12.88 2.26
C LEU A 21 2.81 -14.31 2.14
N GLN A 22 2.71 -14.87 0.93
CA GLN A 22 2.01 -16.14 0.67
C GLN A 22 2.42 -17.30 1.61
N LYS A 23 3.69 -17.36 2.02
CA LYS A 23 4.20 -18.42 2.90
C LYS A 23 3.96 -18.18 4.39
N HIS A 24 3.99 -16.93 4.83
CA HIS A 24 4.00 -16.57 6.24
C HIS A 24 2.66 -16.02 6.73
N GLU A 25 1.94 -15.33 5.84
CA GLU A 25 0.68 -14.63 6.12
C GLU A 25 -0.31 -14.93 4.96
N PRO A 26 -0.73 -16.21 4.79
CA PRO A 26 -1.54 -16.63 3.65
C PRO A 26 -2.90 -15.92 3.57
N LEU A 27 -3.47 -15.52 4.71
CA LEU A 27 -4.71 -14.75 4.77
C LEU A 27 -4.51 -13.34 4.20
N VAL A 28 -3.45 -12.64 4.61
CA VAL A 28 -3.11 -11.30 4.10
C VAL A 28 -2.80 -11.38 2.60
N ALA A 29 -2.06 -12.40 2.17
CA ALA A 29 -1.75 -12.62 0.76
C ALA A 29 -3.00 -12.83 -0.09
N TYR A 30 -3.95 -13.64 0.40
CA TYR A 30 -5.25 -13.85 -0.25
C TYR A 30 -5.98 -12.52 -0.46
N TYR A 31 -6.05 -11.69 0.57
CA TYR A 31 -6.77 -10.41 0.49
C TYR A 31 -6.04 -9.35 -0.34
N CYS A 32 -4.71 -9.35 -0.40
CA CYS A 32 -3.97 -8.55 -1.39
C CYS A 32 -4.34 -8.95 -2.83
N ARG A 33 -4.45 -10.26 -3.12
CA ARG A 33 -4.90 -10.75 -4.43
C ARG A 33 -6.35 -10.41 -4.72
N LEU A 34 -7.23 -10.52 -3.71
CA LEU A 34 -8.64 -10.19 -3.85
C LEU A 34 -8.82 -8.71 -4.20
N TYR A 35 -8.15 -7.83 -3.46
CA TYR A 35 -8.16 -6.40 -3.74
C TYR A 35 -7.62 -6.08 -5.15
N ALA A 36 -6.52 -6.72 -5.56
CA ALA A 36 -5.99 -6.57 -6.91
C ALA A 36 -7.01 -7.00 -7.98
N MET A 37 -7.76 -8.07 -7.74
CA MET A 37 -8.81 -8.53 -8.63
C MET A 37 -9.95 -7.52 -8.71
N GLU A 38 -10.44 -7.02 -7.58
CA GLU A 38 -11.49 -5.99 -7.53
C GLU A 38 -11.08 -4.71 -8.28
N ARG A 39 -9.85 -4.24 -8.05
CA ARG A 39 -9.28 -3.07 -8.73
C ARG A 39 -9.16 -3.33 -10.24
N GLY A 40 -8.70 -4.51 -10.63
CA GLY A 40 -8.59 -4.93 -12.02
C GLY A 40 -9.94 -5.02 -12.73
N LEU A 41 -10.99 -5.46 -12.03
CA LEU A 41 -12.36 -5.49 -12.53
C LEU A 41 -12.99 -4.09 -12.66
N LYS A 42 -12.47 -3.08 -11.98
CA LYS A 42 -12.89 -1.67 -12.15
C LYS A 42 -12.25 -0.98 -13.36
N ILE A 43 -11.20 -1.56 -13.95
CA ILE A 43 -10.60 -1.04 -15.20
C ILE A 43 -11.63 -1.22 -16.32
N PRO A 44 -12.00 -0.17 -17.09
CA PRO A 44 -12.94 -0.28 -18.19
C PRO A 44 -12.52 -1.36 -19.18
N GLN A 45 -13.47 -2.16 -19.69
CA GLN A 45 -13.14 -3.25 -20.63
C GLN A 45 -12.46 -2.74 -21.91
N SER A 46 -12.78 -1.54 -22.36
CA SER A 46 -12.12 -0.86 -23.50
C SER A 46 -10.63 -0.65 -23.29
N ASP A 47 -10.21 -0.49 -22.03
CA ASP A 47 -8.85 -0.13 -21.67
C ASP A 47 -8.01 -1.36 -21.34
N ARG A 48 -8.65 -2.52 -21.11
CA ARG A 48 -7.96 -3.77 -20.77
C ARG A 48 -7.25 -4.36 -21.99
N THR A 49 -5.93 -4.51 -21.87
CA THR A 49 -5.13 -5.23 -22.84
C THR A 49 -5.33 -6.75 -22.72
N LYS A 50 -4.87 -7.52 -23.71
CA LYS A 50 -4.81 -8.98 -23.61
C LYS A 50 -4.00 -9.44 -22.38
N THR A 51 -2.93 -8.71 -22.06
CA THR A 51 -2.09 -8.95 -20.87
C THR A 51 -2.89 -8.74 -19.59
N THR A 52 -3.60 -7.61 -19.46
CA THR A 52 -4.46 -7.35 -18.30
C THR A 52 -5.51 -8.46 -18.14
N ASN A 53 -6.21 -8.84 -19.22
CA ASN A 53 -7.23 -9.90 -19.15
C ASN A 53 -6.64 -11.26 -18.75
N SER A 54 -5.48 -11.63 -19.32
CA SER A 54 -4.78 -12.87 -18.96
C SER A 54 -4.37 -12.89 -17.48
N LEU A 55 -3.89 -11.74 -16.96
CA LEU A 55 -3.56 -11.59 -15.56
C LEU A 55 -4.79 -11.78 -14.66
N LEU A 56 -5.93 -11.17 -14.98
CA LEU A 56 -7.16 -11.31 -14.19
C LEU A 56 -7.68 -12.74 -14.18
N VAL A 57 -7.63 -13.45 -15.31
CA VAL A 57 -7.99 -14.87 -15.38
C VAL A 57 -7.06 -15.73 -14.52
N SER A 58 -5.75 -15.45 -14.56
CA SER A 58 -4.78 -16.15 -13.71
C SER A 58 -5.02 -15.88 -12.22
N LEU A 59 -5.28 -14.62 -11.87
CA LEU A 59 -5.55 -14.19 -10.51
C LEU A 59 -6.82 -14.82 -9.94
N MET A 60 -7.89 -14.92 -10.74
CA MET A 60 -9.13 -15.59 -10.36
C MET A 60 -8.88 -17.07 -10.02
N LYS A 61 -8.15 -17.80 -10.86
CA LYS A 61 -7.78 -19.20 -10.59
C LYS A 61 -6.95 -19.35 -9.32
N GLN A 62 -6.02 -18.42 -9.08
CA GLN A 62 -5.21 -18.43 -7.87
C GLN A 62 -6.06 -18.17 -6.62
N LEU A 63 -7.00 -17.22 -6.67
CA LEU A 63 -7.93 -16.94 -5.57
C LEU A 63 -8.83 -18.15 -5.25
N GLU A 64 -9.34 -18.84 -6.27
CA GLU A 64 -10.12 -20.07 -6.08
C GLU A 64 -9.32 -21.18 -5.41
N LYS A 65 -8.01 -21.28 -5.72
CA LYS A 65 -7.10 -22.23 -5.08
C LYS A 65 -6.81 -21.82 -3.64
N ASP A 66 -6.44 -20.55 -3.42
CA ASP A 66 -6.07 -20.02 -2.11
C ASP A 66 -7.25 -20.14 -1.13
N LYS A 67 -8.48 -19.87 -1.58
CA LYS A 67 -9.71 -20.01 -0.77
C LYS A 67 -9.95 -21.44 -0.26
N LYS A 68 -9.42 -22.48 -0.92
CA LYS A 68 -9.52 -23.87 -0.45
C LYS A 68 -8.51 -24.19 0.65
N SER A 69 -7.38 -23.50 0.66
CA SER A 69 -6.29 -23.71 1.62
C SER A 69 -6.25 -22.68 2.75
N THR A 70 -6.94 -21.56 2.61
CA THR A 70 -6.99 -20.45 3.57
C THR A 70 -8.39 -20.38 4.17
N GLN A 71 -8.49 -20.41 5.50
CA GLN A 71 -9.75 -20.15 6.17
C GLN A 71 -10.08 -18.65 6.06
N VAL A 72 -11.12 -18.33 5.30
CA VAL A 72 -11.64 -16.97 5.12
C VAL A 72 -12.91 -16.85 5.95
N GLY A 73 -12.98 -15.82 6.80
CA GLY A 73 -14.03 -15.61 7.78
C GLY A 73 -14.60 -14.18 7.79
N PRO A 74 -15.67 -13.94 8.57
CA PRO A 74 -16.33 -12.64 8.65
C PRO A 74 -15.51 -11.56 9.39
N GLU A 75 -14.60 -11.96 10.29
CA GLU A 75 -13.79 -11.06 11.13
C GLU A 75 -12.37 -10.82 10.56
N ASP A 76 -12.11 -11.23 9.32
CA ASP A 76 -10.78 -11.13 8.71
C ASP A 76 -10.32 -9.68 8.53
N ASN A 77 -11.26 -8.73 8.46
CA ASN A 77 -10.97 -7.30 8.44
C ASN A 77 -10.19 -6.85 9.69
N LEU A 78 -10.57 -7.32 10.88
CA LEU A 78 -9.89 -7.00 12.14
C LEU A 78 -8.46 -7.54 12.15
N TYR A 79 -8.26 -8.75 11.62
CA TYR A 79 -6.92 -9.33 11.50
C TYR A 79 -6.04 -8.49 10.56
N LEU A 80 -6.57 -8.13 9.38
CA LEU A 80 -5.84 -7.32 8.40
C LEU A 80 -5.52 -5.92 8.93
N GLU A 81 -6.44 -5.31 9.67
CA GLU A 81 -6.23 -4.02 10.32
C GLU A 81 -5.09 -4.10 11.34
N GLY A 82 -5.12 -5.08 12.25
CA GLY A 82 -4.05 -5.32 13.21
C GLY A 82 -2.70 -5.58 12.54
N PHE A 83 -2.71 -6.32 11.42
CA PHE A 83 -1.52 -6.56 10.61
C PHE A 83 -0.97 -5.25 10.02
N ALA A 84 -1.81 -4.43 9.39
CA ALA A 84 -1.43 -3.14 8.81
C ALA A 84 -0.85 -2.19 9.87
N LEU A 85 -1.50 -2.09 11.03
CA LEU A 85 -1.04 -1.30 12.18
C LEU A 85 0.31 -1.77 12.71
N ASN A 86 0.55 -3.09 12.79
CA ASN A 86 1.84 -3.64 13.22
C ASN A 86 2.96 -3.31 12.23
N VAL A 87 2.72 -3.43 10.92
CA VAL A 87 3.70 -3.06 9.89
C VAL A 87 4.00 -1.56 9.95
N PHE A 88 2.96 -0.73 10.09
CA PHE A 88 3.10 0.72 10.28
C PHE A 88 3.94 1.06 11.51
N GLY A 89 3.60 0.50 12.67
CA GLY A 89 4.28 0.78 13.94
C GLY A 89 5.77 0.40 13.93
N LYS A 90 6.14 -0.66 13.19
CA LYS A 90 7.55 -1.02 12.98
C LYS A 90 8.32 0.07 12.23
N ALA A 91 7.73 0.64 11.19
CA ALA A 91 8.35 1.71 10.41
C ALA A 91 8.39 3.02 11.19
N ASP A 92 7.27 3.41 11.81
CA ASP A 92 7.14 4.63 12.62
C ASP A 92 8.13 4.66 13.78
N LYS A 93 8.32 3.53 14.48
CA LYS A 93 9.31 3.41 15.55
C LYS A 93 10.75 3.67 15.07
N GLN A 94 11.12 3.21 13.87
CA GLN A 94 12.46 3.45 13.32
C GLN A 94 12.63 4.90 12.87
N ASP A 95 11.60 5.45 12.25
CA ASP A 95 11.58 6.82 11.77
C ASP A 95 11.67 7.85 12.91
N ARG A 96 10.85 7.69 13.95
CA ARG A 96 10.89 8.53 15.16
C ARG A 96 12.19 8.42 15.94
N ALA A 97 12.88 7.28 15.85
CA ALA A 97 14.22 7.12 16.41
C ALA A 97 15.30 7.84 15.58
N GLY A 98 14.96 8.52 14.48
CA GLY A 98 15.90 9.19 13.59
C GLY A 98 16.80 8.22 12.82
N ARG A 99 16.36 6.96 12.69
CA ARG A 99 17.08 5.85 12.05
C ARG A 99 16.40 5.37 10.76
N ALA A 100 15.54 6.21 10.17
CA ALA A 100 14.89 5.90 8.90
C ALA A 100 15.92 5.62 7.79
N ASP A 101 15.70 4.51 7.10
CA ASP A 101 16.52 4.02 5.99
C ASP A 101 15.63 3.53 4.84
N LEU A 102 16.24 2.94 3.80
CA LEU A 102 15.49 2.43 2.65
C LEU A 102 14.48 1.34 3.06
N ASN A 103 14.81 0.53 4.07
CA ASN A 103 13.91 -0.51 4.57
C ASN A 103 12.70 0.10 5.30
N THR A 104 12.91 1.16 6.06
CA THR A 104 11.86 1.94 6.70
C THR A 104 10.88 2.50 5.66
N ALA A 105 11.40 3.06 4.57
CA ALA A 105 10.55 3.53 3.46
C ALA A 105 9.76 2.41 2.77
N LYS A 106 10.40 1.25 2.54
CA LYS A 106 9.70 0.06 2.00
C LYS A 106 8.61 -0.43 2.95
N THR A 107 8.87 -0.42 4.24
CA THR A 107 7.92 -0.87 5.28
C THR A 107 6.72 0.08 5.37
N PHE A 108 6.93 1.40 5.36
CA PHE A 108 5.82 2.37 5.26
C PHE A 108 5.00 2.19 3.99
N TYR A 109 5.65 1.98 2.83
CA TYR A 109 4.94 1.74 1.58
C TYR A 109 4.14 0.43 1.61
N ALA A 110 4.66 -0.62 2.25
CA ALA A 110 3.90 -1.84 2.47
C ALA A 110 2.69 -1.59 3.38
N ALA A 111 2.86 -0.86 4.48
CA ALA A 111 1.78 -0.48 5.38
C ALA A 111 0.67 0.30 4.65
N SER A 112 1.00 1.26 3.79
CA SER A 112 -0.02 2.01 3.02
C SER A 112 -0.84 1.10 2.10
N ILE A 113 -0.22 0.06 1.53
CA ILE A 113 -0.93 -0.94 0.73
C ILE A 113 -1.85 -1.79 1.62
N PHE A 114 -1.39 -2.21 2.80
CA PHE A 114 -2.21 -3.01 3.73
C PHE A 114 -3.40 -2.24 4.30
N PHE A 115 -3.28 -0.92 4.49
CA PHE A 115 -4.45 -0.09 4.80
C PHE A 115 -5.38 0.05 3.59
N GLU A 116 -4.84 0.18 2.37
CA GLU A 116 -5.66 0.35 1.18
C GLU A 116 -6.54 -0.88 0.89
N ILE A 117 -6.04 -2.10 1.14
CA ILE A 117 -6.85 -3.31 0.94
C ILE A 117 -8.05 -3.40 1.91
N LEU A 118 -8.05 -2.69 3.04
CA LEU A 118 -9.19 -2.68 3.97
C LEU A 118 -10.47 -2.09 3.34
N ASN A 119 -10.33 -1.28 2.29
CA ASN A 119 -11.47 -0.69 1.58
C ASN A 119 -12.40 -1.72 0.94
N GLN A 120 -11.97 -2.98 0.76
CA GLN A 120 -12.86 -4.05 0.26
C GLN A 120 -13.92 -4.47 1.27
N PHE A 121 -13.73 -4.18 2.56
CA PHE A 121 -14.70 -4.49 3.62
C PHE A 121 -15.72 -3.35 3.86
N GLY A 122 -15.59 -2.24 3.12
CA GLY A 122 -16.41 -1.06 3.26
C GLY A 122 -15.62 0.19 3.62
N PRO A 123 -16.30 1.28 4.01
CA PRO A 123 -15.66 2.52 4.43
C PRO A 123 -14.72 2.28 5.62
N VAL A 124 -13.47 2.70 5.48
CA VAL A 124 -12.44 2.61 6.51
C VAL A 124 -12.56 3.81 7.46
N GLN A 125 -12.19 3.63 8.74
CA GLN A 125 -12.24 4.72 9.71
C GLN A 125 -11.27 5.86 9.33
N PRO A 126 -11.63 7.13 9.60
CA PRO A 126 -10.79 8.29 9.23
C PRO A 126 -9.35 8.22 9.75
N ASP A 127 -9.13 7.73 10.97
CA ASP A 127 -7.79 7.55 11.55
C ASP A 127 -6.92 6.60 10.69
N LEU A 128 -7.47 5.46 10.25
CA LEU A 128 -6.75 4.52 9.41
C LEU A 128 -6.47 5.10 8.01
N GLU A 129 -7.39 5.91 7.47
CA GLU A 129 -7.17 6.62 6.21
C GLU A 129 -6.04 7.66 6.34
N GLN A 130 -5.97 8.39 7.46
CA GLN A 130 -4.87 9.30 7.76
C GLN A 130 -3.55 8.56 7.89
N LYS A 131 -3.50 7.42 8.59
CA LYS A 131 -2.30 6.58 8.68
C LYS A 131 -1.86 6.05 7.32
N GLN A 132 -2.81 5.67 6.45
CA GLN A 132 -2.52 5.25 5.09
C GLN A 132 -1.84 6.35 4.29
N LYS A 133 -2.40 7.58 4.31
CA LYS A 133 -1.85 8.75 3.63
C LYS A 133 -0.47 9.12 4.17
N TYR A 134 -0.33 9.13 5.50
CA TYR A 134 0.96 9.39 6.16
C TYR A 134 2.01 8.36 5.75
N ALA A 135 1.69 7.07 5.77
CA ALA A 135 2.62 6.00 5.40
C ALA A 135 3.10 6.15 3.94
N ALA A 136 2.17 6.44 3.01
CA ALA A 136 2.51 6.66 1.61
C ALA A 136 3.41 7.90 1.42
N TRP A 137 3.04 9.02 2.04
CA TRP A 137 3.84 10.25 2.01
C TRP A 137 5.22 10.04 2.61
N LYS A 138 5.30 9.42 3.79
CA LYS A 138 6.55 9.22 4.53
C LYS A 138 7.50 8.29 3.80
N ALA A 139 6.98 7.24 3.16
CA ALA A 139 7.78 6.38 2.30
C ALA A 139 8.42 7.15 1.13
N ALA A 140 7.67 8.06 0.50
CA ALA A 140 8.18 8.89 -0.59
C ALA A 140 9.21 9.91 -0.09
N ASP A 141 8.95 10.56 1.05
CA ASP A 141 9.86 11.52 1.69
C ASP A 141 11.21 10.89 2.05
N ILE A 142 11.20 9.74 2.74
CA ILE A 142 12.42 9.00 3.09
C ILE A 142 13.20 8.62 1.82
N ARG A 143 12.53 8.06 0.81
CA ARG A 143 13.19 7.70 -0.47
C ARG A 143 13.82 8.90 -1.15
N LYS A 144 13.13 10.04 -1.15
CA LYS A 144 13.63 11.29 -1.74
C LYS A 144 14.87 11.78 -1.00
N ALA A 145 14.82 11.85 0.33
CA ALA A 145 15.95 12.26 1.15
C ALA A 145 17.19 11.39 0.88
N LEU A 146 17.03 10.07 0.90
CA LEU A 146 18.13 9.12 0.66
C LEU A 146 18.70 9.24 -0.77
N LYS A 147 17.84 9.43 -1.78
CA LYS A 147 18.28 9.64 -3.17
C LYS A 147 19.11 10.91 -3.32
N GLU A 148 18.82 11.94 -2.53
CA GLU A 148 19.55 13.21 -2.52
C GLU A 148 20.76 13.20 -1.56
N GLY A 149 21.07 12.07 -0.93
CA GLY A 149 22.15 11.98 0.07
C GLY A 149 21.87 12.72 1.38
N ARG A 150 20.62 13.14 1.61
CA ARG A 150 20.17 13.80 2.85
C ARG A 150 19.70 12.77 3.86
N LYS A 151 19.89 13.06 5.15
CA LYS A 151 19.26 12.27 6.22
C LYS A 151 17.74 12.50 6.20
N PRO A 152 16.91 11.45 6.25
CA PRO A 152 15.46 11.61 6.39
C PRO A 152 15.13 12.37 7.69
N VAL A 153 14.12 13.24 7.61
CA VAL A 153 13.63 13.97 8.77
C VAL A 153 12.81 13.00 9.63
N ALA A 154 13.09 12.90 10.93
CA ALA A 154 12.33 12.04 11.82
C ALA A 154 10.87 12.52 11.92
N GLY A 155 9.92 11.60 12.08
CA GLY A 155 8.53 11.92 12.40
C GLY A 155 8.41 12.69 13.72
N PRO A 156 7.36 13.51 13.88
CA PRO A 156 7.17 14.32 15.07
C PRO A 156 7.13 13.44 16.33
N PRO A 157 7.76 13.89 17.43
CA PRO A 157 7.73 13.19 18.70
C PRO A 157 6.32 13.31 19.30
N ALA A 158 5.56 12.21 19.22
CA ALA A 158 4.20 12.03 19.76
C ALA A 158 3.09 12.81 19.01
N GLY A 159 2.18 12.06 18.38
CA GLY A 159 0.72 12.27 18.41
C GLY A 159 0.10 13.59 17.96
N ASP A 160 0.85 14.64 17.68
CA ASP A 160 0.30 15.91 17.22
C ASP A 160 -0.04 15.78 15.73
N GLU A 161 -1.26 15.31 15.48
CA GLU A 161 -1.92 15.26 14.19
C GLU A 161 -2.26 16.65 13.65
N ASP A 162 -1.32 17.59 13.67
CA ASP A 162 -1.40 18.75 12.78
C ASP A 162 -0.68 18.44 11.47
N LEU A 163 -1.32 17.58 10.67
CA LEU A 163 -0.96 17.34 9.28
C LEU A 163 -1.36 18.55 8.42
N SER A 164 -0.83 19.73 8.75
CA SER A 164 -0.69 20.81 7.77
C SER A 164 0.38 20.35 6.76
N VAL A 165 -0.05 19.58 5.78
CA VAL A 165 0.73 19.30 4.57
C VAL A 165 1.23 20.66 4.06
N PRO A 166 2.54 20.90 3.91
CA PRO A 166 2.97 22.15 3.30
C PRO A 166 2.55 22.06 1.84
N LEU A 167 1.45 22.75 1.50
CA LEU A 167 1.18 23.16 0.13
C LEU A 167 2.45 23.90 -0.30
N SER A 168 3.20 23.31 -1.21
CA SER A 168 4.22 24.03 -1.97
C SER A 168 3.54 25.25 -2.59
N SER A 169 3.76 26.43 -2.02
CA SER A 169 3.24 27.68 -2.55
C SER A 169 3.71 27.83 -4.00
N PRO A 170 2.85 28.23 -4.94
CA PRO A 170 3.31 28.67 -6.24
C PRO A 170 4.18 29.90 -6.02
N ARG A 171 5.41 29.84 -6.53
CA ARG A 171 6.37 30.94 -6.53
C ARG A 171 5.74 32.12 -7.28
N SER A 172 5.17 33.06 -6.53
CA SER A 172 4.75 34.37 -7.04
C SER A 172 6.00 35.14 -7.42
N TRP A 173 6.17 35.35 -8.73
CA TRP A 173 7.11 36.32 -9.25
C TRP A 173 6.35 37.62 -9.49
N ASP A 174 6.45 38.55 -8.55
CA ASP A 174 6.13 39.96 -8.76
C ASP A 174 7.39 40.67 -9.27
N TYR A 175 7.38 41.11 -10.53
CA TYR A 175 7.60 42.50 -10.98
C TYR A 175 7.48 42.59 -12.51
#